data_AF-A0A2V9GKQ9-F1
#
_entry.id   AF-A0A2V9GKQ9-F1
#
_cell.length_a   1.000
_cell.length_b   1.000
_cell.length_c   1.000
_cell.angle_alpha   90.00
_cell.angle_beta   90.00
_cell.angle_gamma   90.00
#
_symmetry.space_group_name_H-M   'P 1'
#
loop_
_entity.id
_entity.type
_entity.pdbx_description
1 polymer ?
#
loop_
_entity_poly.entity_id
_entity_poly.type
_entity_poly.pdbx_seq_one_letter_code
_entity_poly.pdbx_strand_id
1 'polypeptide(L)' 'PTSGGNDLIIGQTKTAARTMDLPSLVASQGGEKISAPVEWVKPTGGGYFFAPSIGAIRDVLAVG' A
#
# COMPACT_ATOMS: atom_id res chain seq x y z
N PRO A 1 -12.81 -6.95 -1.72
CA PRO A 1 -12.23 -5.71 -2.28
C PRO A 1 -13.34 -4.77 -2.72
N THR A 2 -13.13 -3.47 -2.58
CA THR A 2 -13.96 -2.45 -3.26
C THR A 2 -13.80 -2.54 -4.77
N SER A 3 -14.71 -1.91 -5.51
CA SER A 3 -14.61 -1.76 -6.97
C SER A 3 -13.24 -1.17 -7.36
N GLY A 4 -12.59 -1.73 -8.39
CA GLY A 4 -11.22 -1.39 -8.80
C GLY A 4 -10.16 -2.39 -8.35
N GLY A 5 -10.41 -3.16 -7.28
CA GLY A 5 -9.49 -4.19 -6.81
C GLY A 5 -8.38 -3.66 -5.90
N ASN A 6 -7.19 -4.26 -5.97
CA ASN A 6 -6.01 -3.94 -5.16
C ASN A 6 -5.00 -3.20 -6.03
N ASP A 7 -4.14 -2.41 -5.40
CA ASP A 7 -2.85 -2.08 -5.99
C ASP A 7 -2.04 -3.38 -6.17
N LEU A 8 -1.56 -3.64 -7.38
CA LEU A 8 -0.88 -4.90 -7.70
C LEU A 8 0.58 -4.95 -7.23
N ILE A 9 1.17 -3.79 -6.98
CA ILE A 9 2.56 -3.68 -6.54
C ILE A 9 2.60 -3.79 -5.01
N ILE A 10 1.93 -2.88 -4.30
CA ILE A 10 2.02 -2.77 -2.84
C ILE A 10 0.76 -3.20 -2.08
N GLY A 11 -0.38 -3.39 -2.78
CA GLY A 11 -1.60 -3.88 -2.13
C GLY A 11 -1.41 -5.28 -1.58
N GLN A 12 -1.98 -5.57 -0.42
CA GLN A 12 -1.81 -6.85 0.27
C GLN A 12 -3.14 -7.45 0.69
N THR A 13 -3.19 -8.78 0.70
CA THR A 13 -4.33 -9.58 1.19
C THR A 13 -3.77 -10.86 1.80
N LYS A 14 -4.46 -11.39 2.82
CA LYS A 14 -3.95 -12.54 3.58
C LYS A 14 -4.22 -13.89 2.93
N THR A 15 -5.32 -14.01 2.18
CA THR A 15 -5.87 -15.32 1.78
C THR A 15 -6.41 -15.35 0.35
N ALA A 16 -6.53 -14.21 -0.32
CA ALA A 16 -7.09 -14.13 -1.67
C ALA A 16 -6.02 -13.79 -2.71
N ALA A 17 -6.24 -14.17 -3.96
CA ALA A 17 -5.47 -13.59 -5.05
C ALA A 17 -5.77 -12.08 -5.15
N ARG A 18 -4.74 -11.27 -5.37
CA ARG A 18 -4.91 -9.84 -5.64
C ARG A 18 -5.43 -9.69 -7.05
N THR A 19 -6.48 -8.90 -7.19
CA THR A 19 -7.06 -8.58 -8.51
C THR A 19 -7.16 -7.08 -8.67
N MET A 20 -7.09 -6.59 -9.91
CA MET A 20 -7.29 -5.19 -10.27
C MET A 20 -8.18 -5.13 -11.51
N ASP A 21 -9.15 -4.22 -11.49
CA ASP A 21 -9.98 -3.93 -12.66
C ASP A 21 -9.27 -2.83 -13.46
N LEU A 22 -8.75 -3.17 -14.63
CA LEU A 22 -8.12 -2.23 -15.54
C LEU A 22 -9.16 -1.67 -16.53
N PRO A 23 -9.30 -0.34 -16.62
CA PRO A 23 -10.12 0.25 -17.67
C PRO A 23 -9.47 -0.03 -19.03
N SER A 24 -10.31 -0.20 -20.05
CA SER A 24 -9.81 -0.27 -21.41
C SER A 24 -9.21 1.08 -21.84
N LEU A 25 -8.09 1.02 -22.54
CA LEU A 25 -7.49 2.19 -23.21
C LEU A 25 -8.17 2.47 -24.56
N VAL A 26 -8.95 1.52 -25.07
CA VAL A 26 -9.69 1.63 -26.34
C VAL A 26 -11.19 1.77 -26.02
N ALA A 27 -11.79 2.89 -26.43
CA ALA A 27 -13.15 3.27 -26.06
C ALA A 27 -14.26 2.26 -26.43
N SER A 28 -13.99 1.32 -27.34
CA SER A 28 -14.94 0.27 -27.77
C SER A 28 -14.74 -1.08 -27.07
N GLN A 29 -13.74 -1.22 -26.21
CA GLN A 29 -13.45 -2.46 -25.49
C GLN A 29 -13.83 -2.32 -24.01
N GLY A 30 -14.36 -3.41 -23.44
CA GLY A 30 -14.60 -3.50 -22.00
C GLY A 30 -13.28 -3.53 -21.23
N GLY A 31 -13.31 -3.11 -19.96
CA GLY A 31 -12.17 -3.27 -19.06
C GLY A 31 -11.85 -4.75 -18.80
N GLU A 32 -10.62 -5.02 -18.36
CA GLU A 32 -10.14 -6.35 -18.04
C GLU A 32 -9.89 -6.48 -16.55
N LYS A 33 -10.17 -7.68 -16.00
CA LYS A 33 -9.76 -8.01 -14.64
C LYS A 33 -8.50 -8.86 -14.65
N ILE A 34 -7.43 -8.31 -14.09
CA ILE A 34 -6.16 -9.02 -13.96
C ILE A 34 -5.97 -9.58 -12.56
N SER A 35 -5.23 -10.68 -12.45
CA SER A 35 -4.96 -11.40 -11.21
C SER A 35 -3.46 -11.57 -10.98
N ALA A 36 -3.00 -11.24 -9.78
CA ALA A 36 -1.64 -11.42 -9.31
C ALA A 36 -1.64 -12.44 -8.14
N PRO A 37 -1.42 -13.74 -8.43
CA PRO A 37 -1.47 -14.81 -7.43
C PRO A 37 -0.25 -14.82 -6.50
N VAL A 38 0.85 -14.19 -6.90
CA VAL A 38 2.10 -14.08 -6.13
C VAL A 38 2.39 -12.62 -5.83
N GLU A 39 2.99 -12.34 -4.67
CA GLU A 39 3.49 -11.03 -4.31
C GLU A 39 4.87 -10.74 -4.92
N TRP A 40 5.04 -9.57 -5.53
CA TRP A 40 6.35 -9.08 -5.99
C TRP A 40 7.06 -8.22 -4.94
N VAL A 41 6.30 -7.66 -3.99
CA VAL A 41 6.81 -6.88 -2.87
C VAL A 41 6.44 -7.59 -1.58
N LYS A 42 7.45 -7.94 -0.78
CA LYS A 42 7.28 -8.59 0.53
C LYS A 42 7.81 -7.67 1.62
N PRO A 43 6.97 -7.18 2.55
CA PRO A 43 7.43 -6.36 3.66
C PRO A 43 8.29 -7.21 4.60
N THR A 44 9.46 -6.69 4.95
CA THR A 44 10.41 -7.36 5.85
C THR A 44 10.47 -6.75 7.24
N GLY A 45 9.80 -5.62 7.45
CA GLY A 45 9.78 -4.89 8.71
C GLY A 45 9.48 -3.40 8.47
N GLY A 46 9.21 -2.68 9.54
CA GLY A 46 8.92 -1.25 9.53
C GLY A 46 8.56 -0.74 10.92
N GLY A 47 8.51 0.58 11.08
CA GLY A 47 8.14 1.21 12.34
C GLY A 47 7.46 2.56 12.12
N TYR A 48 6.61 2.93 13.06
CA TYR A 48 6.07 4.28 13.15
C TYR A 48 6.89 5.06 14.17
N PHE A 49 7.46 6.17 13.73
CA PHE A 49 8.32 7.01 14.57
C PHE A 49 7.74 8.41 14.66
N PHE A 50 7.99 9.05 15.79
CA PHE A 50 7.68 10.46 16.00
C PHE A 50 8.96 11.28 15.88
N ALA A 51 8.96 12.29 15.00
CA ALA A 51 10.05 13.24 14.84
C ALA A 51 9.67 14.55 15.56
N PRO A 52 10.01 14.72 16.85
CA PRO A 52 9.67 15.91 17.62
C PRO A 52 10.38 17.17 17.10
N SER A 53 9.81 18.33 17.42
CA SER A 53 10.49 19.61 17.23
C SER A 53 11.72 19.72 18.14
N ILE A 54 12.67 20.58 17.77
CA ILE A 54 13.88 20.82 18.58
C ILE A 54 13.53 21.23 20.01
N GLY A 55 12.50 22.08 20.19
CA GLY A 55 12.03 22.48 21.52
C GLY A 55 11.52 21.29 22.33
N ALA A 56 10.73 20.40 21.73
CA ALA A 56 10.26 19.18 22.42
C ALA A 56 11.42 18.25 22.79
N ILE A 57 12.46 18.16 21.95
CA ILE A 57 13.68 17.41 22.29
C ILE A 57 14.35 18.05 23.50
N ARG A 58 14.67 19.35 23.44
CA ARG A 58 15.44 20.05 24.48
C ARG A 58 14.70 20.14 25.82
N ASP A 59 13.41 20.48 25.77
CA ASP A 59 12.65 20.92 26.95
C ASP A 59 11.85 19.78 27.60
N VAL A 60 11.67 18.64 26.91
CA VAL A 60 10.89 17.50 27.42
C VAL A 60 11.71 16.21 27.41
N LEU A 61 12.31 15.84 26.27
CA LEU A 61 12.94 14.52 26.10
C LEU A 61 14.39 14.46 26.60
N ALA A 62 15.10 15.59 26.60
CA ALA A 62 16.51 15.68 26.99
C ALA A 62 16.72 16.09 28.45
N VAL A 63 15.66 16.50 29.15
CA VAL A 63 15.72 16.89 30.56
C VAL A 63 15.51 15.63 31.40
N GLY A 64 16.61 14.90 31.63
CA GLY A 64 16.70 13.79 32.57
C GLY A 64 17.28 14.23 33.91
#